data_AF-A0A9D1F1U9-F1
#
_entry.id   AF-A0A9D1F1U9-F1
#
_cell.length_a   1.000
_cell.length_b   1.000
_cell.length_c   1.000
_cell.angle_alpha   90.00
_cell.angle_beta   90.00
_cell.angle_gamma   90.00
#
_symmetry.space_group_name_H-M   'P 1'
#
loop_
_entity.id
_entity.type
_entity.pdbx_description
1 polymer ?
#
loop_
_entity_poly.entity_id
_entity_poly.type
_entity_poly.pdbx_seq_one_letter_code
_entity_poly.pdbx_strand_id
1 'polypeptide(L)' 'MNIDITKEELLKKFGLNVKIARMKKGLTQEQLADLMNIHLTYIARIETGKINMSLGKILELAKFLNVDINKLLFIE' A
#
# COMPACT_ATOMS: atom_id res chain seq x y z
N MET A 1 -12.95 4.77 -18.92
CA MET A 1 -11.77 4.51 -18.07
C MET A 1 -10.72 5.53 -18.47
N ASN A 2 -10.31 6.43 -17.58
CA ASN A 2 -9.28 7.41 -17.94
C ASN A 2 -7.93 6.68 -17.93
N ILE A 3 -7.40 6.43 -19.13
CA ILE A 3 -6.13 5.70 -19.35
C ILE A 3 -4.93 6.65 -19.18
N ASP A 4 -5.17 7.95 -18.98
CA ASP A 4 -4.14 9.00 -18.91
C ASP A 4 -3.42 9.14 -17.55
N ILE A 5 -3.62 8.20 -16.61
CA ILE A 5 -2.89 8.22 -15.33
C ILE A 5 -1.47 7.70 -15.56
N THR A 6 -0.47 8.49 -15.18
CA THR A 6 0.93 8.07 -15.23
C THR A 6 1.23 6.99 -14.19
N LYS A 7 2.26 6.18 -14.46
CA LYS A 7 2.77 5.20 -13.48
C LYS A 7 3.09 5.83 -12.12
N GLU A 8 3.64 7.04 -12.10
CA GLU A 8 3.99 7.73 -10.85
C GLU A 8 2.75 8.12 -10.04
N GLU A 9 1.72 8.66 -10.70
CA GLU A 9 0.46 9.00 -10.05
C GLU A 9 -0.24 7.76 -9.48
N LEU A 10 -0.22 6.64 -10.23
CA LEU A 10 -0.74 5.36 -9.75
C LEU A 10 -0.03 4.90 -8.47
N LEU A 11 1.31 4.94 -8.45
CA LEU A 11 2.09 4.51 -7.29
C LEU A 11 1.90 5.42 -6.09
N LYS A 12 1.80 6.74 -6.29
CA LYS A 12 1.49 7.70 -5.20
C LYS A 12 0.11 7.44 -4.62
N LYS A 13 -0.90 7.22 -5.48
CA LYS A 13 -2.27 6.95 -5.04
C LYS A 13 -2.36 5.63 -4.28
N PHE A 14 -1.73 4.58 -4.81
CA PHE A 14 -1.61 3.29 -4.14
C PHE A 14 -0.93 3.44 -2.76
N GLY A 15 0.21 4.12 -2.69
CA GLY A 15 0.93 4.36 -1.44
C GLY A 15 0.09 5.10 -0.39
N LEU A 16 -0.66 6.12 -0.81
CA LEU A 16 -1.58 6.84 0.06
C LEU A 16 -2.69 5.92 0.60
N ASN A 17 -3.25 5.04 -0.23
CA ASN A 17 -4.28 4.10 0.18
C ASN A 17 -3.76 3.10 1.22
N VAL A 18 -2.54 2.58 1.02
CA VAL A 18 -1.87 1.72 2.01
C VAL A 18 -1.71 2.45 3.34
N LYS A 19 -1.25 3.71 3.31
CA LYS A 19 -1.11 4.54 4.52
C LYS A 19 -2.45 4.72 5.23
N ILE A 20 -3.52 5.04 4.49
CA ILE A 20 -4.86 5.21 5.06
C ILE A 20 -5.35 3.90 5.68
N ALA A 21 -5.22 2.77 4.99
CA ALA A 21 -5.62 1.47 5.49
C ALA A 21 -4.84 1.07 6.76
N ARG A 22 -3.51 1.29 6.77
CA ARG A 22 -2.67 1.09 7.96
C ARG A 22 -3.13 1.94 9.14
N MET A 23 -3.34 3.24 8.93
CA MET A 23 -3.80 4.14 10.00
C MET A 23 -5.18 3.77 10.53
N LYS A 24 -6.10 3.33 9.67
CA LYS A 24 -7.43 2.81 10.08
C LYS A 24 -7.32 1.55 10.95
N LYS A 25 -6.25 0.78 10.82
CA LYS A 25 -5.92 -0.35 11.70
C LYS A 25 -5.19 0.05 12.99
N GLY A 26 -4.86 1.33 13.17
CA GLY A 26 -4.12 1.81 14.34
C GLY A 26 -2.65 1.37 14.38
N LEU A 27 -2.08 0.98 13.24
CA LEU A 27 -0.70 0.47 13.16
C LEU A 27 0.29 1.59 12.84
N THR A 28 1.47 1.56 13.45
CA THR A 28 2.65 2.31 12.98
C THR A 28 3.26 1.63 11.74
N GLN A 29 4.14 2.34 11.01
CA GLN A 29 4.85 1.72 9.88
C GLN A 29 5.72 0.55 10.34
N GLU A 30 6.32 0.66 11.53
CA GLU A 30 7.17 -0.39 12.13
C GLU A 30 6.34 -1.62 12.48
N GLN A 31 5.18 -1.43 13.12
CA GLN A 31 4.27 -2.55 13.41
C GLN A 31 3.78 -3.26 12.15
N LEU A 32 3.47 -2.53 11.07
CA LEU A 32 3.12 -3.16 9.80
C LEU A 32 4.30 -3.91 9.19
N ALA A 33 5.51 -3.34 9.28
CA ALA A 33 6.73 -3.97 8.77
C ALA A 33 7.01 -5.29 9.51
N ASP A 34 6.87 -5.30 10.84
CA ASP A 34 7.01 -6.48 11.69
C ASP A 34 5.97 -7.56 11.35
N LEU A 35 4.69 -7.17 11.23
CA LEU A 35 3.60 -8.08 10.85
C LEU A 35 3.85 -8.76 9.49
N MET A 36 4.46 -8.04 8.56
CA MET A 36 4.77 -8.52 7.22
C MET A 36 6.16 -9.16 7.12
N ASN A 37 6.95 -9.18 8.22
CA ASN A 37 8.33 -9.62 8.26
C ASN A 37 9.21 -8.98 7.17
N ILE A 38 9.19 -7.65 7.08
CA ILE A 38 9.95 -6.84 6.12
C ILE A 38 10.57 -5.62 6.80
N HIS A 39 11.53 -4.96 6.15
CA HIS A 39 12.11 -3.74 6.68
C HIS A 39 11.11 -2.56 6.68
N LEU A 40 11.15 -1.75 7.73
CA LEU A 40 10.43 -0.47 7.86
C LEU A 40 10.57 0.42 6.62
N THR A 41 11.78 0.50 6.05
CA THR A 41 12.07 1.31 4.87
C THR A 41 11.28 0.85 3.64
N TYR A 42 10.90 -0.43 3.57
CA TYR A 42 10.04 -0.95 2.51
C TYR A 42 8.62 -0.39 2.64
N ILE A 43 8.03 -0.41 3.85
CA ILE A 43 6.73 0.22 4.14
C ILE A 43 6.76 1.72 3.81
N ALA A 44 7.79 2.44 4.25
CA ALA A 44 7.93 3.87 3.95
C ALA A 44 8.00 4.15 2.44
N ARG A 45 8.71 3.30 1.68
CA ARG A 45 8.79 3.41 0.21
C ARG A 45 7.48 3.07 -0.48
N ILE A 46 6.71 2.12 0.04
CA ILE A 46 5.36 1.82 -0.45
C ILE A 46 4.47 3.05 -0.24
N GLU A 47 4.39 3.57 0.97
CA GLU A 47 3.47 4.67 1.32
C GLU A 47 3.80 5.99 0.61
N THR A 48 5.02 6.13 0.12
CA THR A 48 5.47 7.29 -0.66
C THR A 48 5.47 7.06 -2.17
N GLY A 49 4.99 5.91 -2.65
CA GLY A 49 4.93 5.58 -4.08
C GLY A 49 6.30 5.38 -4.74
N LYS A 50 7.36 5.17 -3.95
CA LYS A 50 8.76 5.02 -4.41
C LYS A 50 9.10 3.60 -4.85
N ILE A 51 8.16 2.66 -4.74
CA ILE A 51 8.36 1.29 -5.17
C ILE A 51 7.10 0.75 -5.86
N ASN A 52 7.33 0.00 -6.92
CA ASN A 52 6.29 -0.79 -7.57
C ASN A 52 6.31 -2.22 -6.99
N MET A 53 5.31 -2.57 -6.17
CA MET A 53 5.18 -3.92 -5.63
C MET A 53 4.67 -4.89 -6.69
N SER A 54 5.05 -6.17 -6.55
CA SER A 54 4.42 -7.24 -7.31
C SER A 54 2.99 -7.47 -6.84
N LEU A 55 2.12 -7.93 -7.75
CA LEU A 55 0.70 -8.17 -7.45
C LEU A 55 0.50 -9.15 -6.28
N GLY A 56 1.34 -10.19 -6.17
CA GLY A 56 1.31 -11.12 -5.04
C GLY A 56 1.57 -10.45 -3.68
N LYS A 57 2.52 -9.51 -3.61
CA LYS A 57 2.80 -8.75 -2.38
C LYS A 57 1.69 -7.77 -2.03
N ILE A 58 1.01 -7.21 -3.03
CA ILE A 58 -0.19 -6.38 -2.81
C ILE A 58 -1.30 -7.22 -2.18
N LEU A 59 -1.51 -8.45 -2.66
CA LEU A 59 -2.50 -9.37 -2.07
C LEU A 59 -2.17 -9.75 -0.62
N GLU A 60 -0.90 -10.03 -0.32
CA GLU A 60 -0.45 -10.26 1.05
C GLU A 60 -0.70 -9.03 1.93
N LEU A 61 -0.32 -7.84 1.47
CA LEU A 61 -0.54 -6.59 2.19
C LEU A 61 -2.03 -6.35 2.48
N ALA A 62 -2.91 -6.59 1.51
CA ALA A 62 -4.35 -6.48 1.68
C ALA A 62 -4.88 -7.42 2.78
N LYS A 63 -4.34 -8.65 2.86
CA LYS A 63 -4.67 -9.61 3.94
C LYS A 63 -4.20 -9.13 5.31
N PHE A 64 -2.95 -8.67 5.43
CA PHE A 64 -2.42 -8.14 6.70
C PHE A 64 -3.17 -6.90 7.18
N LEU A 65 -3.54 -6.02 6.26
CA LEU A 65 -4.36 -4.84 6.54
C LEU A 65 -5.86 -5.17 6.64
N ASN A 66 -6.27 -6.42 6.44
CA ASN A 66 -7.64 -6.90 6.39
C ASN A 66 -8.57 -5.89 5.69
N VAL A 67 -8.23 -5.61 4.43
CA VAL A 67 -8.88 -4.66 3.53
C VAL A 67 -9.02 -5.29 2.15
N ASP A 68 -10.07 -4.94 1.43
CA ASP A 68 -10.22 -5.34 0.03
C ASP A 68 -9.07 -4.78 -0.82
N ILE A 69 -8.45 -5.63 -1.66
CA ILE A 69 -7.34 -5.24 -2.53
C ILE A 69 -7.71 -4.08 -3.48
N ASN A 70 -8.98 -3.99 -3.89
CA ASN A 70 -9.48 -2.91 -4.73
C ASN A 70 -9.41 -1.56 -3.99
N LYS A 71 -9.54 -1.52 -2.66
CA LYS A 71 -9.38 -0.29 -1.87
C LYS A 71 -7.92 0.18 -1.79
N LEU A 72 -6.96 -0.70 -2.09
CA LEU A 72 -5.56 -0.29 -2.22
C LEU A 72 -5.28 0.29 -3.61
N LEU A 73 -5.90 -0.27 -4.65
CA LEU A 73 -5.69 0.14 -6.05
C LEU A 73 -6.56 1.34 -6.47
N PHE A 74 -7.77 1.43 -5.94
CA PHE A 74 -8.79 2.39 -6.30
C PHE A 74 -9.37 3.05 -5.04
N ILE A 75 -9.82 4.29 -5.18
CA ILE A 75 -10.61 4.98 -4.15
C ILE A 75 -11.99 5.18 -4.78
N GLU A 76 -13.04 4.74 -4.09
CA GLU A 76 -14.41 5.21 -4.31
C GLU A 76 -14.57 6.62 -3.75
#